data_AF-A0A7Z9G4D6-F1
#
_entry.id   AF-A0A7Z9G4D6-F1
#
_cell.length_a   1.000
_cell.length_b   1.000
_cell.length_c   1.000
_cell.angle_alpha   90.00
_cell.angle_beta   90.00
_cell.angle_gamma   90.00
#
_symmetry.space_group_name_H-M   'P 1'
#
loop_
_entity.id
_entity.type
_entity.pdbx_description
1 polymer ?
#
loop_
_entity_poly.entity_id
_entity_poly.type
_entity_poly.pdbx_seq_one_letter_code
_entity_poly.pdbx_strand_id
1 'polypeptide(L)'
;MSGFARRWAGVLLEGCLAAIVYFGVAAALTWPMVRAMDQLVVGGGEFGGWMWRVWWHFQEVNALMTTDLGWFDQVQQLVGFGRYPETGNILDVLLLSYPLDQMFGFPWHHNIKVLVILVGNGLFAYFLARAFTESKWVALAAGCLALSNPLVIQDINGTGLRQVLLWWLLLFPVVLRRAMRTTRIVDGIWVGVVFSLVATFYWFYGLFAAMFGVIAIGFWVGRVRPGWRRTIRWIWPAALVSVVALSLFLLPYFAAGQSDQMHSGMTDLPELSFFLSFPAYDTIASAPLRPSNYEENVLSSLRRVIVSAWPGDYVVNPFHGVSAFPSLVFFVGVLPGLFIRRARMWVATWALFWVGTMGPFLKLGADRDATD
;
A
#
# COMPACT_ATOMS: atom_id res chain seq x y z
N MET A 1 1.84 -2.86 -40.43
CA MET A 1 1.65 -2.46 -39.01
C MET A 1 2.45 -1.20 -38.70
N SER A 2 1.77 -0.15 -38.21
CA SER A 2 2.37 1.15 -37.86
C SER A 2 3.46 0.99 -36.78
N GLY A 3 4.45 1.89 -36.76
CA GLY A 3 5.54 1.86 -35.76
C GLY A 3 5.04 1.91 -34.30
N PHE A 4 3.85 2.45 -34.09
CA PHE A 4 3.16 2.42 -32.80
C PHE A 4 2.84 0.99 -32.33
N ALA A 5 2.24 0.16 -33.20
CA ALA A 5 1.88 -1.21 -32.85
C ALA A 5 3.10 -2.06 -32.48
N ARG A 6 4.21 -1.93 -33.22
CA ARG A 6 5.47 -2.64 -32.90
C ARG A 6 6.05 -2.22 -31.55
N ARG A 7 5.98 -0.93 -31.21
CA ARG A 7 6.45 -0.42 -29.91
C ARG A 7 5.65 -1.01 -28.76
N TRP A 8 4.32 -1.06 -28.87
CA TRP A 8 3.47 -1.64 -27.83
C TRP A 8 3.67 -3.14 -27.70
N ALA A 9 3.79 -3.88 -28.81
CA ALA A 9 4.09 -5.30 -28.77
C ALA A 9 5.41 -5.58 -28.02
N GLY A 10 6.44 -4.77 -28.24
CA GLY A 10 7.72 -4.91 -27.52
C GLY A 10 7.61 -4.65 -26.01
N VAL A 11 6.84 -3.64 -25.59
CA VAL A 11 6.62 -3.34 -24.17
C VAL A 11 5.77 -4.43 -23.50
N LEU A 12 4.74 -4.93 -24.18
CA LEU A 12 3.91 -6.03 -23.68
C LEU A 12 4.72 -7.30 -23.52
N LEU A 13 5.50 -7.70 -24.54
CA LEU A 13 6.36 -8.87 -24.46
C LEU A 13 7.38 -8.74 -23.31
N GLU A 14 8.01 -7.58 -23.17
CA GLU A 14 8.93 -7.29 -22.05
C GLU A 14 8.24 -7.42 -20.69
N GLY A 15 7.03 -6.88 -20.55
CA GLY A 15 6.22 -7.01 -19.34
C GLY A 15 5.82 -8.46 -19.04
N CYS A 16 5.44 -9.24 -20.06
CA CYS A 16 5.11 -10.66 -19.90
C CYS A 16 6.32 -11.48 -19.44
N LEU A 17 7.51 -11.23 -20.02
CA LEU A 17 8.73 -11.90 -19.59
C LEU A 17 9.10 -11.55 -18.15
N ALA A 18 8.95 -10.29 -17.75
CA ALA A 18 9.14 -9.89 -16.36
C ALA A 18 8.12 -10.56 -15.42
N ALA A 19 6.85 -10.66 -15.83
CA ALA A 19 5.80 -11.32 -15.06
C ALA A 19 6.11 -12.80 -14.79
N ILE A 20 6.65 -13.52 -15.79
CA ILE A 20 7.06 -14.92 -15.64
C ILE A 20 8.17 -15.06 -14.58
N VAL A 21 9.17 -14.18 -14.63
CA VAL A 21 10.25 -14.16 -13.61
C VAL A 21 9.66 -13.89 -12.23
N TYR A 22 8.82 -12.87 -12.08
CA TYR A 22 8.22 -12.52 -10.80
C TYR A 22 7.28 -13.60 -10.27
N PHE A 23 6.57 -14.32 -11.15
CA PHE A 23 5.78 -15.47 -10.74
C PHE A 23 6.67 -16.58 -10.19
N GLY A 24 7.82 -16.87 -10.82
CA GLY A 24 8.80 -17.82 -10.29
C GLY A 24 9.31 -17.44 -8.90
N VAL A 25 9.65 -16.16 -8.68
CA VAL A 25 10.10 -15.68 -7.36
C VAL A 25 8.96 -15.70 -6.34
N ALA A 26 7.75 -15.25 -6.71
CA ALA A 26 6.57 -15.29 -5.84
C ALA A 26 6.22 -16.72 -5.43
N ALA A 27 6.31 -17.68 -6.35
CA ALA A 27 6.08 -19.09 -6.06
C ALA A 27 7.15 -19.69 -5.14
N ALA A 28 8.42 -19.27 -5.29
CA ALA A 28 9.49 -19.67 -4.38
C ALA A 28 9.27 -19.10 -2.96
N LEU A 29 8.87 -17.84 -2.85
CA LEU A 29 8.61 -17.17 -1.56
C LEU A 29 7.38 -17.70 -0.84
N THR A 30 6.42 -18.25 -1.59
CA THR A 30 5.19 -18.82 -1.03
C THR A 30 5.22 -20.34 -0.99
N TRP A 31 6.35 -20.98 -1.27
CA TRP A 31 6.48 -22.43 -1.11
C TRP A 31 6.27 -22.85 0.35
N PRO A 32 5.54 -23.94 0.67
CA PRO A 32 4.96 -24.93 -0.25
C PRO A 32 3.51 -24.65 -0.71
N MET A 33 2.93 -23.49 -0.42
CA MET A 33 1.53 -23.19 -0.75
C MET A 33 1.21 -23.42 -2.23
N VAL A 34 2.07 -23.00 -3.17
CA VAL A 34 1.82 -23.18 -4.61
C VAL A 34 1.66 -24.65 -5.03
N ARG A 35 2.26 -25.58 -4.29
CA ARG A 35 2.13 -27.03 -4.56
C ARG A 35 0.83 -27.62 -4.01
N ALA A 36 0.30 -27.05 -2.94
CA ALA A 36 -0.84 -27.58 -2.18
C ALA A 36 -1.83 -26.45 -1.87
N MET A 37 -2.27 -25.73 -2.92
CA MET A 37 -3.10 -24.52 -2.81
C MET A 37 -4.49 -24.78 -2.23
N ASP A 38 -4.95 -26.03 -2.24
CA ASP A 38 -6.20 -26.53 -1.66
C ASP A 38 -6.09 -26.87 -0.16
N GLN A 39 -4.86 -27.10 0.34
CA GLN A 39 -4.59 -27.57 1.70
C GLN A 39 -3.87 -26.53 2.57
N LEU A 40 -3.09 -25.66 1.94
CA LEU A 40 -2.24 -24.69 2.62
C LEU A 40 -2.69 -23.28 2.28
N VAL A 41 -2.64 -22.41 3.28
CA VAL A 41 -2.91 -20.99 3.12
C VAL A 41 -1.74 -20.20 3.67
N VAL A 42 -1.29 -19.20 2.91
CA VAL A 42 -0.32 -18.23 3.43
C VAL A 42 -1.04 -17.26 4.35
N GLY A 43 -0.70 -17.27 5.63
CA GLY A 43 -1.28 -16.40 6.63
C GLY A 43 -1.00 -16.89 8.04
N GLY A 44 -1.21 -16.01 9.01
CA GLY A 44 -0.96 -16.20 10.43
C GLY A 44 -1.57 -15.04 11.22
N GLY A 45 -1.37 -15.00 12.54
CA GLY A 45 -1.90 -13.92 13.38
C GLY A 45 -3.43 -13.81 13.30
N GLU A 46 -3.94 -12.66 12.82
CA GLU A 46 -5.37 -12.33 12.76
C GLU A 46 -6.12 -12.93 11.56
N PHE A 47 -5.54 -13.93 10.89
CA PHE A 47 -6.08 -14.52 9.67
C PHE A 47 -7.58 -14.86 9.73
N GLY A 48 -8.04 -15.50 10.80
CA GLY A 48 -9.45 -15.86 10.96
C GLY A 48 -10.36 -14.63 11.01
N GLY A 49 -9.95 -13.57 11.71
CA GLY A 49 -10.69 -12.30 11.77
C GLY A 49 -10.78 -11.64 10.40
N TRP A 50 -9.67 -11.63 9.65
CA TRP A 50 -9.64 -11.08 8.28
C TRP A 50 -10.51 -11.89 7.31
N MET A 51 -10.45 -13.23 7.36
CA MET A 51 -11.30 -14.08 6.52
C MET A 51 -12.78 -13.90 6.84
N TRP A 52 -13.15 -13.77 8.11
CA TRP A 52 -14.53 -13.47 8.49
C TRP A 52 -14.99 -12.11 7.94
N ARG A 53 -14.16 -11.07 8.03
CA ARG A 53 -14.45 -9.72 7.50
C ARG A 53 -14.67 -9.75 5.99
N VAL A 54 -13.78 -10.42 5.26
CA VAL A 54 -13.87 -10.58 3.79
C VAL A 54 -15.12 -11.37 3.41
N TRP A 55 -15.38 -12.50 4.09
CA TRP A 55 -16.58 -13.30 3.87
C TRP A 55 -17.85 -12.48 4.11
N TRP A 56 -17.90 -11.68 5.17
CA TRP A 56 -19.04 -10.81 5.46
C TRP A 56 -19.30 -9.81 4.33
N HIS A 57 -18.26 -9.17 3.80
CA HIS A 57 -18.40 -8.27 2.65
C HIS A 57 -18.89 -9.00 1.39
N PHE A 58 -18.47 -10.26 1.18
CA PHE A 58 -18.99 -11.07 0.09
C PHE A 58 -20.49 -11.32 0.26
N GLN A 59 -20.98 -11.55 1.49
CA GLN A 59 -22.41 -11.66 1.75
C GLN A 59 -23.15 -10.36 1.45
N GLU A 60 -22.59 -9.21 1.80
CA GLU A 60 -23.19 -7.91 1.47
C GLU A 60 -23.26 -7.68 -0.05
N VAL A 61 -22.19 -7.98 -0.79
CA VAL A 61 -22.17 -7.90 -2.25
C VAL A 61 -23.21 -8.84 -2.87
N ASN A 62 -23.30 -10.09 -2.41
CA ASN A 62 -24.32 -11.05 -2.85
C ASN A 62 -25.74 -10.53 -2.59
N ALA A 63 -26.00 -10.01 -1.39
CA ALA A 63 -27.29 -9.45 -1.02
C ALA A 63 -27.67 -8.29 -1.97
N LEU A 64 -26.75 -7.38 -2.26
CA LEU A 64 -26.97 -6.29 -3.22
C LEU A 64 -27.20 -6.77 -4.66
N MET A 65 -26.59 -7.87 -5.08
CA MET A 65 -26.79 -8.44 -6.41
C MET A 65 -28.15 -9.13 -6.56
N THR A 66 -28.69 -9.66 -5.46
CA THR A 66 -30.00 -10.35 -5.45
C THR A 66 -31.18 -9.44 -5.12
N THR A 67 -30.92 -8.26 -4.54
CA THR A 67 -31.96 -7.29 -4.21
C THR A 67 -32.33 -6.49 -5.45
N ASP A 68 -33.62 -6.33 -5.72
CA ASP A 68 -34.13 -5.49 -6.81
C ASP A 68 -33.96 -4.00 -6.44
N LEU A 69 -32.74 -3.50 -6.65
CA LEU A 69 -32.37 -2.11 -6.50
C LEU A 69 -32.21 -1.47 -7.88
N GLY A 70 -32.57 -0.18 -7.99
CA GLY A 70 -32.17 0.60 -9.15
C GLY A 70 -30.64 0.65 -9.28
N TRP A 71 -30.12 0.74 -10.50
CA TRP A 71 -28.67 0.76 -10.76
C TRP A 71 -27.93 1.85 -9.96
N PHE A 72 -28.58 3.00 -9.74
CA PHE A 72 -28.01 4.10 -8.98
C PHE A 72 -27.89 3.75 -7.49
N ASP A 73 -28.95 3.18 -6.91
CA ASP A 73 -28.96 2.73 -5.52
C ASP A 73 -27.92 1.62 -5.32
N GLN A 74 -27.80 0.69 -6.26
CA GLN A 74 -26.79 -0.36 -6.21
C GLN A 74 -25.36 0.21 -6.20
N VAL A 75 -25.05 1.18 -7.07
CA VAL A 75 -23.74 1.85 -7.08
C VAL A 75 -23.52 2.62 -5.78
N GLN A 76 -24.53 3.34 -5.29
CA GLN A 76 -24.44 4.07 -4.03
C GLN A 76 -24.14 3.12 -2.85
N GLN A 77 -24.80 1.97 -2.77
CA GLN A 77 -24.56 0.97 -1.71
C GLN A 77 -23.18 0.33 -1.84
N LEU A 78 -22.74 -0.01 -3.06
CA LEU A 78 -21.39 -0.54 -3.31
C LEU A 78 -20.30 0.46 -2.90
N VAL A 79 -20.50 1.75 -3.15
CA VAL A 79 -19.61 2.82 -2.68
C VAL A 79 -19.71 2.97 -1.16
N GLY A 80 -20.91 2.83 -0.60
CA GLY A 80 -21.20 2.89 0.84
C GLY A 80 -20.47 1.84 1.67
N PHE A 81 -20.11 0.69 1.10
CA PHE A 81 -19.27 -0.30 1.77
C PHE A 81 -17.87 0.22 2.17
N GLY A 82 -17.42 1.34 1.60
CA GLY A 82 -16.21 2.04 2.05
C GLY A 82 -16.28 2.57 3.49
N ARG A 83 -17.43 2.48 4.16
CA ARG A 83 -17.65 2.93 5.55
C ARG A 83 -16.93 2.11 6.63
N TYR A 84 -16.46 0.90 6.31
CA TYR A 84 -15.84 0.01 7.29
C TYR A 84 -14.30 0.06 7.20
N PRO A 85 -13.62 0.84 8.07
CA PRO A 85 -12.16 1.03 8.01
C PRO A 85 -11.36 -0.26 8.25
N GLU A 86 -11.99 -1.13 9.02
CA GLU A 86 -11.44 -2.34 9.62
C GLU A 86 -11.39 -3.53 8.64
N THR A 87 -12.23 -3.57 7.61
CA THR A 87 -12.44 -4.76 6.76
C THR A 87 -11.65 -4.75 5.46
N GLY A 88 -10.81 -3.73 5.26
CA GLY A 88 -10.05 -3.56 4.03
C GLY A 88 -10.72 -2.54 3.13
N ASN A 89 -10.00 -2.12 2.09
CA ASN A 89 -10.49 -1.09 1.21
C ASN A 89 -11.45 -1.69 0.18
N ILE A 90 -12.58 -1.03 -0.04
CA ILE A 90 -13.68 -1.58 -0.84
C ILE A 90 -13.27 -1.98 -2.26
N LEU A 91 -12.32 -1.26 -2.88
CA LEU A 91 -11.81 -1.63 -4.20
C LEU A 91 -11.03 -2.96 -4.21
N ASP A 92 -10.34 -3.31 -3.13
CA ASP A 92 -9.69 -4.62 -3.02
C ASP A 92 -10.73 -5.75 -2.91
N VAL A 93 -11.84 -5.51 -2.20
CA VAL A 93 -12.95 -6.47 -2.14
C VAL A 93 -13.59 -6.61 -3.52
N LEU A 94 -14.04 -5.51 -4.12
CA LEU A 94 -14.83 -5.52 -5.35
C LEU A 94 -14.04 -5.92 -6.59
N LEU A 95 -12.77 -5.51 -6.71
CA LEU A 95 -11.99 -5.69 -7.94
C LEU A 95 -11.08 -6.91 -7.90
N LEU A 96 -10.77 -7.45 -6.72
CA LEU A 96 -9.80 -8.54 -6.58
C LEU A 96 -10.37 -9.70 -5.78
N SER A 97 -10.76 -9.48 -4.52
CA SER A 97 -11.08 -10.56 -3.59
C SER A 97 -12.37 -11.29 -3.99
N TYR A 98 -13.46 -10.54 -4.21
CA TYR A 98 -14.76 -11.11 -4.53
C TYR A 98 -14.78 -11.82 -5.89
N PRO A 99 -14.26 -11.24 -6.99
CA PRO A 99 -14.18 -11.97 -8.26
C PRO A 99 -13.37 -13.27 -8.16
N LEU A 100 -12.24 -13.26 -7.43
CA LEU A 100 -11.45 -14.47 -7.23
C LEU A 100 -12.19 -15.53 -6.42
N ASP A 101 -12.96 -15.13 -5.40
CA ASP A 101 -13.78 -16.06 -4.62
C ASP A 101 -14.87 -16.70 -5.46
N GLN A 102 -15.59 -15.92 -6.27
CA GLN A 102 -16.60 -16.43 -7.18
C GLN A 102 -16.03 -17.41 -8.21
N MET A 103 -14.78 -17.23 -8.63
CA MET A 103 -14.12 -18.08 -9.63
C MET A 103 -13.50 -19.36 -9.05
N PHE A 104 -12.92 -19.28 -7.84
CA PHE A 104 -12.05 -20.34 -7.31
C PHE A 104 -12.44 -20.84 -5.92
N GLY A 105 -13.22 -20.07 -5.16
CA GLY A 105 -13.55 -20.36 -3.76
C GLY A 105 -12.35 -20.34 -2.82
N PHE A 106 -12.62 -20.47 -1.52
CA PHE A 106 -11.57 -20.65 -0.50
C PHE A 106 -11.08 -22.11 -0.50
N PRO A 107 -9.77 -22.39 -0.31
CA PRO A 107 -8.65 -21.46 -0.06
C PRO A 107 -8.00 -20.83 -1.31
N TRP A 108 -8.37 -21.28 -2.51
CA TRP A 108 -7.73 -20.89 -3.75
C TRP A 108 -7.72 -19.38 -4.01
N HIS A 109 -8.85 -18.70 -3.80
CA HIS A 109 -8.95 -17.26 -4.08
C HIS A 109 -7.93 -16.45 -3.29
N HIS A 110 -7.69 -16.80 -2.02
CA HIS A 110 -6.76 -16.09 -1.15
C HIS A 110 -5.32 -16.32 -1.61
N ASN A 111 -4.97 -17.57 -1.89
CA ASN A 111 -3.64 -17.94 -2.38
C ASN A 111 -3.32 -17.30 -3.74
N ILE A 112 -4.30 -17.30 -4.66
CA ILE A 112 -4.18 -16.61 -5.96
C ILE A 112 -4.02 -15.10 -5.76
N LYS A 113 -4.80 -14.50 -4.85
CA LYS A 113 -4.68 -13.07 -4.52
C LYS A 113 -3.27 -12.72 -4.04
N VAL A 114 -2.67 -13.53 -3.16
CA VAL A 114 -1.29 -13.34 -2.68
C VAL A 114 -0.30 -13.35 -3.86
N LEU A 115 -0.40 -14.34 -4.76
CA LEU A 115 0.47 -14.42 -5.94
C LEU A 115 0.28 -13.22 -6.88
N VAL A 116 -0.97 -12.80 -7.12
CA VAL A 116 -1.30 -11.63 -7.94
C VAL A 116 -0.70 -10.36 -7.35
N ILE A 117 -0.79 -10.17 -6.03
CA ILE A 117 -0.19 -9.03 -5.33
C ILE A 117 1.33 -9.02 -5.50
N LEU A 118 2.01 -10.15 -5.24
CA LEU A 118 3.47 -10.26 -5.35
C LEU A 118 3.97 -10.01 -6.78
N VAL A 119 3.34 -10.65 -7.78
CA VAL A 119 3.68 -10.45 -9.19
C VAL A 119 3.41 -9.01 -9.62
N GLY A 120 2.27 -8.45 -9.22
CA GLY A 120 1.91 -7.07 -9.47
C GLY A 120 2.94 -6.10 -8.88
N ASN A 121 3.33 -6.27 -7.61
CA ASN A 121 4.37 -5.45 -6.98
C ASN A 121 5.67 -5.46 -7.78
N GLY A 122 6.12 -6.64 -8.21
CA GLY A 122 7.29 -6.79 -9.07
C GLY A 122 7.14 -6.05 -10.41
N LEU A 123 5.99 -6.20 -11.08
CA LEU A 123 5.70 -5.54 -12.37
C LEU A 123 5.63 -4.02 -12.26
N PHE A 124 4.93 -3.48 -11.26
CA PHE A 124 4.82 -2.03 -11.10
C PHE A 124 6.17 -1.41 -10.69
N ALA A 125 6.97 -2.10 -9.86
CA ALA A 125 8.33 -1.69 -9.55
C ALA A 125 9.26 -1.78 -10.78
N TYR A 126 9.08 -2.80 -11.63
CA TYR A 126 9.77 -2.88 -12.92
C TYR A 126 9.49 -1.64 -13.76
N PHE A 127 8.22 -1.29 -13.99
CA PHE A 127 7.85 -0.13 -14.80
C PHE A 127 8.32 1.19 -14.18
N LEU A 128 8.28 1.29 -12.85
CA LEU A 128 8.89 2.41 -12.14
C LEU A 128 10.38 2.51 -12.46
N ALA A 129 11.15 1.44 -12.31
CA ALA A 129 12.56 1.43 -12.63
C ALA A 129 12.84 1.72 -14.12
N ARG A 130 12.05 1.17 -15.04
CA ARG A 130 12.14 1.47 -16.49
C ARG A 130 11.90 2.95 -16.80
N ALA A 131 11.20 3.69 -15.95
CA ALA A 131 11.08 5.13 -16.10
C ALA A 131 12.41 5.86 -15.81
N PHE A 132 13.31 5.29 -14.99
CA PHE A 132 14.56 5.92 -14.53
C PHE A 132 15.84 5.32 -15.13
N THR A 133 15.80 4.09 -15.64
CA THR A 133 16.93 3.42 -16.29
C THR A 133 16.51 2.79 -17.61
N GLU A 134 17.43 2.67 -18.57
CA GLU A 134 17.24 1.94 -19.82
C GLU A 134 17.54 0.43 -19.68
N SER A 135 18.25 0.04 -18.62
CA SER A 135 18.64 -1.35 -18.37
C SER A 135 17.45 -2.18 -17.89
N LYS A 136 17.11 -3.21 -18.68
CA LYS A 136 16.05 -4.17 -18.34
C LYS A 136 16.41 -5.01 -17.11
N TRP A 137 17.68 -5.35 -16.95
CA TRP A 137 18.17 -6.14 -15.83
C TRP A 137 18.09 -5.39 -14.51
N VAL A 138 18.44 -4.10 -14.51
CA VAL A 138 18.30 -3.25 -13.32
C VAL A 138 16.82 -3.10 -12.95
N ALA A 139 15.94 -2.95 -13.94
CA ALA A 139 14.51 -2.89 -13.68
C ALA A 139 13.94 -4.23 -13.16
N LEU A 140 14.43 -5.35 -13.69
CA LEU A 140 14.07 -6.70 -13.23
C LEU A 140 14.49 -6.90 -11.77
N ALA A 141 15.73 -6.53 -11.43
CA ALA A 141 16.24 -6.59 -10.07
C ALA A 141 15.43 -5.69 -9.11
N ALA A 142 15.07 -4.47 -9.54
CA ALA A 142 14.22 -3.58 -8.74
C ALA A 142 12.83 -4.18 -8.47
N GLY A 143 12.25 -4.88 -9.45
CA GLY A 143 11.00 -5.60 -9.24
C GLY A 143 11.14 -6.78 -8.29
N CYS A 144 12.22 -7.56 -8.40
CA CYS A 144 12.53 -8.62 -7.43
C CYS A 144 12.65 -8.07 -6.01
N LEU A 145 13.36 -6.94 -5.81
CA LEU A 145 13.49 -6.31 -4.50
C LEU A 145 12.15 -5.84 -3.93
N ALA A 146 11.25 -5.31 -4.77
CA ALA A 146 9.94 -4.87 -4.33
C ALA A 146 9.04 -6.03 -3.90
N LEU A 147 9.07 -7.15 -4.63
CA LEU A 147 8.24 -8.32 -4.33
C LEU A 147 8.80 -9.14 -3.16
N SER A 148 10.13 -9.20 -2.99
CA SER A 148 10.81 -9.89 -1.88
C SER A 148 11.08 -9.00 -0.67
N ASN A 149 10.43 -7.83 -0.61
CA ASN A 149 10.57 -6.91 0.51
C ASN A 149 10.10 -7.62 1.80
N PRO A 150 10.93 -7.73 2.86
CA PRO A 150 10.53 -8.42 4.08
C PRO A 150 9.29 -7.85 4.74
N LEU A 151 9.01 -6.55 4.60
CA LEU A 151 7.74 -5.97 5.08
C LEU A 151 6.55 -6.55 4.31
N VAL A 152 6.67 -6.69 2.98
CA VAL A 152 5.64 -7.34 2.16
C VAL A 152 5.44 -8.79 2.60
N ILE A 153 6.52 -9.52 2.87
CA ILE A 153 6.42 -10.91 3.32
C ILE A 153 5.84 -11.01 4.74
N GLN A 154 6.27 -10.13 5.64
CA GLN A 154 5.78 -10.07 7.00
C GLN A 154 4.28 -9.75 7.03
N ASP A 155 3.83 -8.74 6.28
CA ASP A 155 2.42 -8.36 6.24
C ASP A 155 1.56 -9.39 5.50
N ILE A 156 2.08 -10.10 4.49
CA ILE A 156 1.38 -11.24 3.89
C ILE A 156 1.15 -12.33 4.94
N ASN A 157 2.17 -12.65 5.74
CA ASN A 157 2.03 -13.61 6.84
C ASN A 157 1.17 -13.06 8.00
N GLY A 158 1.21 -11.76 8.24
CA GLY A 158 0.39 -11.05 9.22
C GLY A 158 -1.01 -10.71 8.73
N THR A 159 -1.35 -11.10 7.50
CA THR A 159 -2.67 -10.95 6.84
C THR A 159 -3.08 -9.53 6.48
N GLY A 160 -2.12 -8.60 6.52
CA GLY A 160 -2.20 -7.24 6.00
C GLY A 160 -2.17 -7.16 4.46
N LEU A 161 -2.98 -7.97 3.75
CA LEU A 161 -2.95 -8.04 2.29
C LEU A 161 -3.24 -6.70 1.60
N ARG A 162 -4.00 -5.82 2.25
CA ARG A 162 -4.24 -4.45 1.76
C ARG A 162 -2.98 -3.58 1.78
N GLN A 163 -2.14 -3.74 2.80
CA GLN A 163 -0.89 -2.98 2.97
C GLN A 163 0.14 -3.43 1.94
N VAL A 164 0.14 -4.71 1.56
CA VAL A 164 1.14 -5.22 0.62
C VAL A 164 0.80 -4.97 -0.85
N LEU A 165 -0.34 -4.39 -1.17
CA LEU A 165 -0.70 -4.01 -2.54
C LEU A 165 -0.05 -2.66 -2.90
N LEU A 166 1.19 -2.71 -3.43
CA LEU A 166 2.02 -1.54 -3.72
C LEU A 166 1.85 -0.99 -5.15
N TRP A 167 0.97 -1.60 -5.96
CA TRP A 167 0.86 -1.38 -7.40
C TRP A 167 0.75 0.11 -7.77
N TRP A 168 -0.26 0.76 -7.21
CA TRP A 168 -0.58 2.15 -7.51
C TRP A 168 0.46 3.09 -6.90
N LEU A 169 1.00 2.74 -5.74
CA LEU A 169 2.02 3.53 -5.05
C LEU A 169 3.31 3.58 -5.89
N LEU A 170 3.69 2.46 -6.49
CA LEU A 170 4.85 2.35 -7.38
C LEU A 170 4.61 3.03 -8.74
N LEU A 171 3.36 3.05 -9.22
CA LEU A 171 3.00 3.74 -10.47
C LEU A 171 2.92 5.27 -10.31
N PHE A 172 2.56 5.76 -9.12
CA PHE A 172 2.32 7.18 -8.87
C PHE A 172 3.51 8.09 -9.27
N PRO A 173 4.77 7.80 -8.89
CA PRO A 173 5.91 8.60 -9.34
C PRO A 173 6.11 8.62 -10.85
N VAL A 174 5.70 7.57 -11.57
CA VAL A 174 5.82 7.49 -13.04
C VAL A 174 4.87 8.48 -13.70
N VAL A 175 3.59 8.47 -13.31
CA VAL A 175 2.59 9.38 -13.88
C VAL A 175 2.86 10.82 -13.46
N LEU A 176 3.30 11.05 -12.21
CA LEU A 176 3.67 12.37 -11.72
C LEU A 176 4.86 12.95 -12.51
N ARG A 177 5.92 12.16 -12.70
CA ARG A 177 7.07 12.57 -13.49
C ARG A 177 6.70 12.85 -14.95
N ARG A 178 5.80 12.05 -15.53
CA ARG A 178 5.29 12.29 -16.88
C ARG A 178 4.56 13.63 -16.96
N ALA A 179 3.64 13.91 -16.04
CA ALA A 179 2.90 15.17 -15.98
C ALA A 179 3.82 16.39 -15.79
N MET A 180 4.82 16.30 -14.91
CA MET A 180 5.82 17.36 -14.72
C MET A 180 6.66 17.64 -15.98
N ARG A 181 6.87 16.63 -16.84
CA ARG A 181 7.62 16.79 -18.10
C ARG A 181 6.77 17.36 -19.23
N THR A 182 5.54 16.88 -19.38
CA THR A 182 4.68 17.19 -20.53
C THR A 182 3.74 18.35 -20.28
N THR A 183 3.35 18.59 -19.03
CA THR A 183 2.40 19.63 -18.58
C THR A 183 1.02 19.53 -19.25
N ARG A 184 0.63 18.34 -19.74
CA ARG A 184 -0.66 18.11 -20.41
C ARG A 184 -1.76 17.81 -19.40
N ILE A 185 -2.97 18.28 -19.70
CA ILE A 185 -4.19 18.02 -18.90
C ILE A 185 -4.40 16.51 -18.68
N VAL A 186 -4.30 15.71 -19.74
CA VAL A 186 -4.48 14.26 -19.69
C VAL A 186 -3.50 13.59 -18.73
N ASP A 187 -2.25 14.08 -18.67
CA ASP A 187 -1.27 13.53 -17.74
C ASP A 187 -1.60 13.93 -16.28
N GLY A 188 -2.18 15.11 -16.06
CA GLY A 188 -2.76 15.50 -14.77
C GLY A 188 -3.95 14.63 -14.34
N ILE A 189 -4.86 14.29 -15.27
CA ILE A 189 -5.95 13.34 -15.01
C ILE A 189 -5.39 12.00 -14.52
N TRP A 190 -4.37 11.45 -15.20
CA TRP A 190 -3.74 10.21 -14.78
C TRP A 190 -3.06 10.29 -13.41
N VAL A 191 -2.46 11.43 -13.06
CA VAL A 191 -1.94 11.65 -11.70
C VAL A 191 -3.07 11.55 -10.68
N GLY A 192 -4.20 12.21 -10.93
CA GLY A 192 -5.37 12.17 -10.03
C GLY A 192 -5.97 10.77 -9.91
N VAL A 193 -6.12 10.04 -11.02
CA VAL A 193 -6.62 8.65 -11.03
C VAL A 193 -5.72 7.74 -10.21
N VAL A 194 -4.40 7.74 -10.49
CA VAL A 194 -3.47 6.85 -9.77
C VAL A 194 -3.37 7.23 -8.30
N PHE A 195 -3.34 8.52 -7.97
CA PHE A 195 -3.37 8.99 -6.58
C PHE A 195 -4.61 8.50 -5.84
N SER A 196 -5.78 8.61 -6.47
CA SER A 196 -7.03 8.13 -5.90
C SER A 196 -7.00 6.64 -5.69
N LEU A 197 -6.48 5.87 -6.66
CA LEU A 197 -6.31 4.42 -6.49
C LEU A 197 -5.35 4.08 -5.35
N VAL A 198 -4.26 4.83 -5.15
CA VAL A 198 -3.39 4.64 -3.97
C VAL A 198 -4.20 4.81 -2.68
N ALA A 199 -4.90 5.93 -2.53
CA ALA A 199 -5.63 6.26 -1.33
C ALA A 199 -6.82 5.31 -1.08
N THR A 200 -7.54 4.94 -2.14
CA THR A 200 -8.68 4.04 -2.05
C THR A 200 -8.27 2.58 -1.88
N PHE A 201 -7.05 2.16 -2.23
CA PHE A 201 -6.55 0.82 -1.86
C PHE A 201 -5.91 0.80 -0.47
N TYR A 202 -5.26 1.89 -0.06
CA TYR A 202 -4.79 2.09 1.32
C TYR A 202 -4.61 3.57 1.64
N TRP A 203 -5.46 4.14 2.50
CA TRP A 203 -5.54 5.60 2.70
C TRP A 203 -4.27 6.20 3.30
N PHE A 204 -3.57 5.45 4.17
CA PHE A 204 -2.26 5.84 4.68
C PHE A 204 -1.22 5.98 3.56
N TYR A 205 -1.24 5.10 2.56
CA TYR A 205 -0.39 5.28 1.37
C TYR A 205 -0.84 6.47 0.53
N GLY A 206 -2.13 6.79 0.52
CA GLY A 206 -2.64 8.03 -0.06
C GLY A 206 -1.99 9.26 0.59
N LEU A 207 -1.93 9.30 1.92
CA LEU A 207 -1.25 10.38 2.65
C LEU A 207 0.24 10.47 2.29
N PHE A 208 0.95 9.34 2.28
CA PHE A 208 2.37 9.32 1.90
C PHE A 208 2.59 9.72 0.43
N ALA A 209 1.71 9.29 -0.48
CA ALA A 209 1.75 9.70 -1.87
C ALA A 209 1.49 11.20 -2.04
N ALA A 210 0.58 11.78 -1.24
CA ALA A 210 0.32 13.23 -1.24
C ALA A 210 1.56 14.01 -0.79
N MET A 211 2.15 13.61 0.33
CA MET A 211 3.39 14.20 0.86
C MET A 211 4.53 14.08 -0.17
N PHE A 212 4.73 12.90 -0.76
CA PHE A 212 5.68 12.69 -1.83
C PHE A 212 5.41 13.61 -3.03
N GLY A 213 4.15 13.72 -3.44
CA GLY A 213 3.71 14.58 -4.54
C GLY A 213 4.08 16.05 -4.30
N VAL A 214 3.81 16.57 -3.11
CA VAL A 214 4.17 17.94 -2.72
C VAL A 214 5.68 18.16 -2.78
N ILE A 215 6.48 17.24 -2.23
CA ILE A 215 7.95 17.32 -2.27
C ILE A 215 8.46 17.28 -3.71
N ALA A 216 7.95 16.35 -4.51
CA ALA A 216 8.32 16.17 -5.91
C ALA A 216 8.01 17.41 -6.75
N ILE A 217 6.82 17.96 -6.60
CA ILE A 217 6.38 19.17 -7.30
C ILE A 217 7.21 20.37 -6.83
N GLY A 218 7.42 20.54 -5.52
CA GLY A 218 8.24 21.61 -4.96
C GLY A 218 9.68 21.57 -5.48
N PHE A 219 10.30 20.38 -5.48
CA PHE A 219 11.63 20.16 -6.04
C PHE A 219 11.68 20.47 -7.54
N TRP A 220 10.68 20.03 -8.30
CA TRP A 220 10.57 20.31 -9.73
C TRP A 220 10.40 21.81 -10.02
N VAL A 221 9.51 22.50 -9.29
CA VAL A 221 9.31 23.94 -9.44
C VAL A 221 10.57 24.71 -9.10
N GLY A 222 11.25 24.39 -7.99
CA GLY A 222 12.50 25.04 -7.59
C GLY A 222 13.62 24.88 -8.63
N ARG A 223 13.71 23.70 -9.27
CA ARG A 223 14.75 23.38 -10.26
C ARG A 223 14.46 23.90 -11.66
N VAL A 224 13.23 23.70 -12.15
CA VAL A 224 12.85 23.98 -13.55
C VAL A 224 12.24 25.37 -13.71
N ARG A 225 11.70 25.96 -12.63
CA ARG A 225 10.97 27.24 -12.62
C ARG A 225 9.94 27.35 -13.76
N PRO A 226 9.02 26.37 -13.87
CA PRO A 226 7.98 26.38 -14.90
C PRO A 226 7.05 27.58 -14.70
N GLY A 227 6.63 28.22 -15.79
CA GLY A 227 5.63 29.30 -15.70
C GLY A 227 4.31 28.79 -15.10
N TRP A 228 3.68 29.61 -14.25
CA TRP A 228 2.45 29.28 -13.49
C TRP A 228 1.36 28.61 -14.34
N ARG A 229 1.11 29.14 -15.56
CA ARG A 229 0.10 28.60 -16.49
C ARG A 229 0.39 27.15 -16.90
N ARG A 230 1.65 26.74 -17.04
CA ARG A 230 2.03 25.36 -17.39
C ARG A 230 1.84 24.42 -16.20
N THR A 231 2.16 24.92 -15.00
CA THR A 231 2.00 24.17 -13.75
C THR A 231 0.53 23.90 -13.46
N ILE A 232 -0.32 24.93 -13.46
CA ILE A 232 -1.74 24.79 -13.13
C ILE A 232 -2.49 23.91 -14.15
N ARG A 233 -2.05 23.89 -15.41
CA ARG A 233 -2.69 23.11 -16.50
C ARG A 233 -2.83 21.62 -16.20
N TRP A 234 -1.91 21.03 -15.45
CA TRP A 234 -1.96 19.61 -15.09
C TRP A 234 -2.26 19.40 -13.59
N ILE A 235 -1.88 20.35 -12.71
CA ILE A 235 -2.21 20.26 -11.28
C ILE A 235 -3.72 20.37 -11.06
N TRP A 236 -4.40 21.30 -11.73
CA TRP A 236 -5.85 21.47 -11.60
C TRP A 236 -6.64 20.19 -11.90
N PRO A 237 -6.48 19.54 -13.08
CA PRO A 237 -7.20 18.29 -13.35
C PRO A 237 -6.77 17.16 -12.41
N ALA A 238 -5.50 17.11 -11.97
CA ALA A 238 -5.08 16.12 -10.96
C ALA A 238 -5.82 16.31 -9.64
N ALA A 239 -5.90 17.54 -9.15
CA ALA A 239 -6.61 17.90 -7.92
C ALA A 239 -8.11 17.62 -8.05
N LEU A 240 -8.74 18.04 -9.15
CA LEU A 240 -10.17 17.83 -9.39
C LEU A 240 -10.53 16.35 -9.40
N VAL A 241 -9.80 15.53 -10.16
CA VAL A 241 -10.04 14.08 -10.23
C VAL A 241 -9.81 13.43 -8.87
N SER A 242 -8.76 13.84 -8.15
CA SER A 242 -8.47 13.34 -6.80
C SER A 242 -9.60 13.66 -5.83
N VAL A 243 -10.03 14.92 -5.76
CA VAL A 243 -11.11 15.34 -4.87
C VAL A 243 -12.39 14.59 -5.17
N VAL A 244 -12.79 14.50 -6.44
CA VAL A 244 -14.02 13.77 -6.81
C VAL A 244 -13.94 12.30 -6.40
N ALA A 245 -12.86 11.60 -6.74
CA ALA A 245 -12.72 10.19 -6.42
C ALA A 245 -12.59 9.94 -4.90
N LEU A 246 -11.79 10.74 -4.19
CA LEU A 246 -11.66 10.62 -2.74
C LEU A 246 -12.96 10.94 -2.01
N SER A 247 -13.74 11.93 -2.48
CA SER A 247 -15.06 12.19 -1.92
C SER A 247 -16.01 11.03 -2.14
N LEU A 248 -15.90 10.29 -3.25
CA LEU A 248 -16.73 9.10 -3.46
C LEU A 248 -16.32 7.97 -2.52
N PHE A 249 -15.03 7.68 -2.36
CA PHE A 249 -14.58 6.47 -1.67
C PHE A 249 -14.18 6.67 -0.20
N LEU A 250 -13.73 7.86 0.21
CA LEU A 250 -13.31 8.16 1.57
C LEU A 250 -14.36 8.93 2.38
N LEU A 251 -15.32 9.60 1.75
CA LEU A 251 -16.37 10.27 2.52
C LEU A 251 -17.24 9.28 3.31
N PRO A 252 -17.65 8.11 2.76
CA PRO A 252 -18.34 7.09 3.55
C PRO A 252 -17.51 6.62 4.76
N TYR A 253 -16.19 6.49 4.58
CA TYR A 253 -15.25 6.13 5.63
C TYR A 253 -15.27 7.16 6.78
N PHE A 254 -15.22 8.46 6.47
CA PHE A 254 -15.26 9.50 7.49
C PHE A 254 -16.65 9.72 8.09
N ALA A 255 -17.71 9.49 7.31
CA ALA A 255 -19.09 9.64 7.75
C ALA A 255 -19.50 8.56 8.77
N ALA A 256 -18.92 7.35 8.67
CA ALA A 256 -19.17 6.25 9.61
C ALA A 256 -18.87 6.62 11.07
N GLY A 257 -17.93 7.54 11.30
CA GLY A 257 -17.55 8.00 12.64
C GLY A 257 -18.43 9.10 13.24
N GLN A 258 -19.40 9.67 12.52
CA GLN A 258 -20.08 10.90 12.96
C GLN A 258 -21.57 10.73 13.33
N SER A 259 -22.25 9.66 12.93
CA SER A 259 -23.73 9.64 12.90
C SER A 259 -24.46 8.76 13.93
N ASP A 260 -23.79 7.89 14.70
CA ASP A 260 -24.53 6.99 15.59
C ASP A 260 -24.66 7.54 17.02
N GLN A 261 -25.75 8.27 17.27
CA GLN A 261 -26.22 8.59 18.64
C GLN A 261 -26.53 7.32 19.47
N MET A 262 -26.72 6.17 18.81
CA MET A 262 -26.93 4.86 19.44
C MET A 262 -25.61 4.20 19.90
N HIS A 263 -24.45 4.73 19.48
CA HIS A 263 -23.11 4.24 19.84
C HIS A 263 -22.49 5.00 21.04
N SER A 264 -23.28 5.71 21.86
CA SER A 264 -22.76 6.42 23.06
C SER A 264 -22.07 5.52 24.11
N GLY A 265 -22.04 4.20 23.90
CA GLY A 265 -21.26 3.23 24.69
C GLY A 265 -20.08 2.56 23.97
N MET A 266 -19.94 2.67 22.64
CA MET A 266 -18.73 2.24 21.93
C MET A 266 -17.85 3.47 21.74
N THR A 267 -16.82 3.59 22.58
CA THR A 267 -15.73 4.55 22.44
C THR A 267 -15.32 4.68 20.98
N ASP A 268 -15.39 5.89 20.43
CA ASP A 268 -14.98 6.23 19.06
C ASP A 268 -13.70 5.47 18.71
N LEU A 269 -13.67 4.86 17.52
CA LEU A 269 -12.46 4.20 17.02
C LEU A 269 -11.27 5.16 17.24
N PRO A 270 -10.16 4.72 17.87
CA PRO A 270 -8.99 5.58 18.14
C PRO A 270 -8.42 6.23 16.88
N GLU A 271 -8.63 5.57 15.74
CA GLU A 271 -8.28 6.03 14.39
C GLU A 271 -9.21 7.12 13.82
N LEU A 272 -10.38 7.32 14.44
CA LEU A 272 -11.36 8.35 14.10
C LEU A 272 -11.39 9.49 15.13
N SER A 273 -10.86 9.26 16.33
CA SER A 273 -10.74 10.28 17.38
C SER A 273 -9.44 11.08 17.22
N PHE A 274 -9.49 12.06 16.32
CA PHE A 274 -8.41 13.04 16.15
C PHE A 274 -8.28 13.92 17.40
N PHE A 275 -7.05 14.33 17.74
CA PHE A 275 -6.71 15.25 18.86
C PHE A 275 -6.84 14.69 20.28
N LEU A 276 -7.07 13.38 20.46
CA LEU A 276 -6.83 12.75 21.76
C LEU A 276 -5.32 12.68 22.04
N SER A 277 -4.97 12.78 23.32
CA SER A 277 -3.59 12.53 23.74
C SER A 277 -3.25 11.07 23.45
N PHE A 278 -2.18 10.83 22.69
CA PHE A 278 -1.72 9.47 22.43
C PHE A 278 -1.36 8.79 23.76
N PRO A 279 -1.74 7.52 23.98
CA PRO A 279 -1.45 6.83 25.24
C PRO A 279 0.06 6.85 25.55
N ALA A 280 0.40 6.99 26.84
CA ALA A 280 1.80 6.96 27.27
C ALA A 280 2.44 5.59 26.96
N TYR A 281 3.75 5.57 26.71
CA TYR A 281 4.48 4.35 26.36
C TYR A 281 4.25 3.22 27.38
N ASP A 282 4.35 3.53 28.68
CA ASP A 282 4.16 2.54 29.76
C ASP A 282 2.76 1.94 29.76
N THR A 283 1.74 2.75 29.44
CA THR A 283 0.36 2.28 29.29
C THR A 283 0.26 1.27 28.15
N ILE A 284 0.88 1.55 27.01
CA ILE A 284 0.88 0.64 25.86
C ILE A 284 1.70 -0.63 26.18
N ALA A 285 2.88 -0.48 26.76
CA ALA A 285 3.78 -1.59 27.09
C ALA A 285 3.16 -2.57 28.11
N SER A 286 2.34 -2.07 29.04
CA SER A 286 1.66 -2.87 30.06
C SER A 286 0.38 -3.59 29.57
N ALA A 287 -0.12 -3.25 28.37
CA ALA A 287 -1.38 -3.77 27.85
C ALA A 287 -1.35 -5.30 27.68
N PRO A 288 -2.40 -6.05 28.06
CA PRO A 288 -2.37 -7.51 27.97
C PRO A 288 -2.28 -7.98 26.50
N LEU A 289 -1.50 -9.04 26.24
CA LEU A 289 -1.42 -9.66 24.91
C LEU A 289 -2.74 -10.36 24.50
N ARG A 290 -3.58 -10.69 25.48
CA ARG A 290 -4.92 -11.24 25.29
C ARG A 290 -5.94 -10.25 25.87
N PRO A 291 -6.47 -9.34 25.04
CA PRO A 291 -7.43 -8.35 25.52
C PRO A 291 -8.75 -9.02 25.91
N SER A 292 -9.33 -8.57 27.03
CA SER A 292 -10.63 -9.00 27.56
C SER A 292 -11.75 -8.02 27.21
N ASN A 293 -11.40 -6.80 26.81
CA ASN A 293 -12.30 -5.74 26.44
C ASN A 293 -11.75 -4.94 25.26
N TYR A 294 -12.54 -4.00 24.77
CA TYR A 294 -12.22 -3.20 23.59
C TYR A 294 -11.02 -2.26 23.80
N GLU A 295 -10.93 -1.58 24.95
CA GLU A 295 -9.83 -0.67 25.27
C GLU A 295 -8.49 -1.42 25.33
N GLU A 296 -8.49 -2.58 25.98
CA GLU A 296 -7.34 -3.48 25.99
C GLU A 296 -7.00 -3.96 24.57
N ASN A 297 -7.97 -4.17 23.69
CA ASN A 297 -7.71 -4.58 22.31
C ASN A 297 -6.97 -3.48 21.53
N VAL A 298 -7.37 -2.22 21.70
CA VAL A 298 -6.68 -1.07 21.13
C VAL A 298 -5.25 -0.97 21.67
N LEU A 299 -5.08 -1.01 22.99
CA LEU A 299 -3.76 -0.89 23.62
C LEU A 299 -2.86 -2.10 23.30
N SER A 300 -3.42 -3.29 23.22
CA SER A 300 -2.73 -4.51 22.79
C SER A 300 -2.29 -4.41 21.33
N SER A 301 -3.11 -3.83 20.45
CA SER A 301 -2.73 -3.54 19.07
C SER A 301 -1.54 -2.57 19.00
N LEU A 302 -1.58 -1.48 19.77
CA LEU A 302 -0.44 -0.55 19.89
C LEU A 302 0.81 -1.23 20.49
N ARG A 303 0.63 -2.12 21.47
CA ARG A 303 1.74 -2.91 22.06
C ARG A 303 2.37 -3.81 21.02
N ARG A 304 1.58 -4.45 20.16
CA ARG A 304 2.10 -5.26 19.04
C ARG A 304 2.93 -4.41 18.07
N VAL A 305 2.57 -3.14 17.86
CA VAL A 305 3.39 -2.21 17.07
C VAL A 305 4.74 -1.94 17.75
N ILE A 306 4.77 -1.72 19.08
CA ILE A 306 6.02 -1.55 19.84
C ILE A 306 6.90 -2.81 19.82
N VAL A 307 6.29 -3.99 19.90
CA VAL A 307 7.02 -5.28 19.86
C VAL A 307 7.55 -5.57 18.46
N SER A 308 6.79 -5.22 17.42
CA SER A 308 7.22 -5.35 16.01
C SER A 308 8.12 -4.22 15.54
N ALA A 309 8.40 -3.24 16.41
CA ALA A 309 9.29 -2.13 16.15
C ALA A 309 10.72 -2.60 15.84
N TRP A 310 11.33 -2.08 14.78
CA TRP A 310 12.72 -2.37 14.49
C TRP A 310 13.68 -1.57 15.40
N PRO A 311 14.81 -2.17 15.80
CA PRO A 311 15.94 -1.44 16.38
C PRO A 311 16.44 -0.31 15.49
N GLY A 312 16.88 0.79 16.12
CA GLY A 312 17.40 1.96 15.42
C GLY A 312 18.58 1.69 14.48
N ASP A 313 19.36 0.66 14.79
CA ASP A 313 20.57 0.27 14.08
C ASP A 313 20.32 -0.66 12.87
N TYR A 314 19.09 -1.11 12.62
CA TYR A 314 18.74 -1.99 11.48
C TYR A 314 19.22 -1.49 10.11
N VAL A 315 19.35 -0.17 9.98
CA VAL A 315 19.81 0.52 8.77
C VAL A 315 21.29 0.28 8.48
N VAL A 316 22.09 -0.02 9.51
CA VAL A 316 23.56 -0.09 9.40
C VAL A 316 24.14 -1.38 9.96
N ASN A 317 23.37 -2.15 10.74
CA ASN A 317 23.81 -3.40 11.34
C ASN A 317 23.36 -4.62 10.51
N PRO A 318 24.28 -5.28 9.77
CA PRO A 318 23.95 -6.46 8.97
C PRO A 318 23.78 -7.75 9.81
N PHE A 319 24.05 -7.72 11.12
CA PHE A 319 23.99 -8.90 11.98
C PHE A 319 22.57 -9.28 12.41
N HIS A 320 21.55 -8.51 12.02
CA HIS A 320 20.13 -8.81 12.26
C HIS A 320 19.56 -9.96 11.40
N GLY A 321 20.42 -10.73 10.73
CA GLY A 321 20.05 -11.95 10.01
C GLY A 321 19.06 -11.70 8.85
N VAL A 322 17.96 -12.43 8.82
CA VAL A 322 16.87 -12.24 7.83
C VAL A 322 16.26 -10.84 7.85
N SER A 323 16.45 -10.10 8.96
CA SER A 323 15.98 -8.74 9.13
C SER A 323 16.97 -7.68 8.65
N ALA A 324 18.12 -8.05 8.08
CA ALA A 324 19.15 -7.12 7.59
C ALA A 324 18.83 -6.43 6.25
N PHE A 325 17.62 -6.61 5.70
CA PHE A 325 17.21 -5.97 4.45
C PHE A 325 17.29 -4.43 4.46
N PRO A 326 16.95 -3.71 5.54
CA PRO A 326 17.15 -2.27 5.61
C PRO A 326 18.62 -1.87 5.44
N SER A 327 19.56 -2.66 5.99
CA SER A 327 21.00 -2.47 5.77
C SER A 327 21.36 -2.64 4.29
N LEU A 328 20.82 -3.64 3.60
CA LEU A 328 21.03 -3.79 2.16
C LEU A 328 20.51 -2.57 1.38
N VAL A 329 19.28 -2.12 1.67
CA VAL A 329 18.68 -0.93 1.05
C VAL A 329 19.52 0.31 1.32
N PHE A 330 20.06 0.45 2.54
CA PHE A 330 20.90 1.57 2.91
C PHE A 330 22.24 1.56 2.16
N PHE A 331 23.02 0.47 2.27
CA PHE A 331 24.37 0.39 1.69
C PHE A 331 24.37 0.33 0.16
N VAL A 332 23.36 -0.29 -0.46
CA VAL A 332 23.29 -0.45 -1.93
C VAL A 332 22.43 0.62 -2.59
N GLY A 333 21.46 1.19 -1.87
CA GLY A 333 20.53 2.20 -2.40
C GLY A 333 20.81 3.61 -1.91
N VAL A 334 20.65 3.84 -0.60
CA VAL A 334 20.68 5.19 -0.01
C VAL A 334 22.07 5.81 -0.07
N LEU A 335 23.09 5.09 0.41
CA LEU A 335 24.47 5.58 0.48
C LEU A 335 25.02 5.93 -0.91
N PRO A 336 24.93 5.07 -1.95
CA PRO A 336 25.29 5.46 -3.32
C PRO A 336 24.43 6.62 -3.85
N GLY A 337 23.14 6.65 -3.48
CA GLY A 337 22.21 7.72 -3.85
C GLY A 337 22.65 9.12 -3.39
N LEU A 338 23.37 9.24 -2.27
CA LEU A 338 23.92 10.51 -1.80
C LEU A 338 24.93 11.12 -2.79
N PHE A 339 25.69 10.26 -3.47
CA PHE A 339 26.70 10.67 -4.45
C PHE A 339 26.10 10.92 -5.84
N ILE A 340 24.87 10.46 -6.10
CA ILE A 340 24.20 10.61 -7.39
C ILE A 340 23.24 11.82 -7.34
N ARG A 341 23.60 12.93 -8.01
CA ARG A 341 22.78 14.16 -8.03
C ARG A 341 21.31 13.95 -8.41
N ARG A 342 21.02 12.98 -9.28
CA ARG A 342 19.65 12.66 -9.72
C ARG A 342 18.85 11.90 -8.65
N ALA A 343 19.52 11.22 -7.71
CA ALA A 343 18.89 10.46 -6.64
C ALA A 343 18.63 11.29 -5.37
N ARG A 344 19.19 12.50 -5.26
CA ARG A 344 19.04 13.35 -4.06
C ARG A 344 17.61 13.60 -3.62
N MET A 345 16.66 13.77 -4.55
CA MET A 345 15.24 13.90 -4.22
C MET A 345 14.74 12.63 -3.52
N TRP A 346 15.06 11.45 -4.07
CA TRP A 346 14.69 10.16 -3.49
C TRP A 346 15.32 9.94 -2.13
N VAL A 347 16.58 10.33 -1.95
CA VAL A 347 17.25 10.24 -0.65
C VAL A 347 16.63 11.21 0.36
N ALA A 348 16.28 12.43 -0.05
CA ALA A 348 15.59 13.38 0.83
C ALA A 348 14.19 12.90 1.21
N THR A 349 13.45 12.33 0.25
CA THR A 349 12.17 11.67 0.50
C THR A 349 12.33 10.50 1.45
N TRP A 350 13.31 9.62 1.22
CA TRP A 350 13.61 8.50 2.11
C TRP A 350 13.96 9.00 3.50
N ALA A 351 14.82 10.01 3.63
CA ALA A 351 15.19 10.59 4.93
C ALA A 351 13.98 11.21 5.63
N LEU A 352 13.14 11.95 4.92
CA LEU A 352 11.93 12.55 5.50
C LEU A 352 10.94 11.48 5.95
N PHE A 353 10.71 10.41 5.18
CA PHE A 353 9.80 9.36 5.61
C PHE A 353 10.43 8.48 6.68
N TRP A 354 11.71 8.17 6.59
CA TRP A 354 12.43 7.38 7.59
C TRP A 354 12.50 8.11 8.94
N VAL A 355 12.92 9.38 8.94
CA VAL A 355 13.06 10.22 10.14
C VAL A 355 11.73 10.80 10.57
N GLY A 356 10.92 11.31 9.65
CA GLY A 356 9.69 12.06 9.92
C GLY A 356 8.48 11.17 10.19
N THR A 357 8.48 9.91 9.77
CA THR A 357 7.56 8.95 10.41
C THR A 357 8.01 8.60 11.82
N MET A 358 9.25 8.98 12.23
CA MET A 358 9.98 8.45 13.39
C MET A 358 9.44 7.06 13.67
N GLY A 359 9.58 6.18 12.66
CA GLY A 359 8.58 5.13 12.43
C GLY A 359 8.17 4.47 13.74
N PRO A 360 7.01 3.83 13.82
CA PRO A 360 6.70 2.92 14.94
C PRO A 360 7.77 1.81 15.19
N PHE A 361 8.90 1.85 14.48
CA PHE A 361 9.95 0.91 14.23
C PHE A 361 11.38 1.49 14.38
N LEU A 362 11.61 2.58 15.11
CA LEU A 362 12.98 2.98 15.49
C LEU A 362 13.10 3.11 17.00
N LYS A 363 13.36 1.98 17.65
CA LYS A 363 13.76 1.95 19.05
C LYS A 363 15.18 2.50 19.20
N LEU A 364 15.32 3.74 19.69
CA LEU A 364 16.60 4.26 20.17
C LEU A 364 16.83 3.74 21.60
N GLY A 365 17.70 2.75 21.77
CA GLY A 365 18.13 2.25 23.09
C GLY A 365 17.37 1.04 23.65
N ALA A 366 16.63 0.27 22.84
CA ALA A 366 15.85 -0.87 23.32
C ALA A 366 16.56 -2.24 23.23
N ASP A 367 17.89 -2.26 23.29
CA ASP A 367 18.68 -3.51 23.44
C ASP A 367 18.45 -4.21 24.80
N ARG A 368 17.38 -3.90 25.53
CA ARG A 368 17.12 -4.43 26.89
C ARG A 368 15.83 -5.22 27.10
N ASP A 369 14.90 -5.24 26.15
CA ASP A 369 13.56 -5.84 26.39
C ASP A 369 13.33 -7.18 25.67
N ALA A 370 14.36 -7.79 25.06
CA ALA A 370 14.22 -9.03 24.28
C ALA A 370 14.85 -10.28 24.95
N THR A 371 15.16 -10.21 26.25
CA THR A 371 15.72 -11.35 27.01
C THR A 371 14.77 -11.99 28.01
N ASP A 372 13.45 -11.86 27.81
CA ASP A 372 12.45 -12.65 28.55
C ASP A 372 11.76 -13.69 27.66
#